data_AF-K1UCC5-F1
#
_entry.id   AF-K1UCC5-F1
#
_cell.length_a   1.000
_cell.length_b   1.000
_cell.length_c   1.000
_cell.angle_alpha   90.00
_cell.angle_beta   90.00
_cell.angle_gamma   90.00
#
_symmetry.space_group_name_H-M   'P 1'
#
loop_
_entity.id
_entity.type
_entity.pdbx_description
1 polymer ?
#
loop_
_entity_poly.entity_id
_entity_poly.type
_entity_poly.pdbx_seq_one_letter_code
_entity_poly.pdbx_strand_id
1 'polypeptide(L)'
;STVLRKSFDEALGVTGTCPENSLLYVALGAALYADKEFVLSDVAAALDEYAATATYASEPPLFANKEEYEVFHARHMSHSVPRVAFGAQCGPVHIGIDSGSTTVKLVVVDEQSQILYTNYQPNLGNPLPLIRQQLLKIYKEHPGLKVASVTTTGYGEELVKNAFRCDFGLVETVAHFTAAKYFMPDVD
;
A
#
# COMPACT_ATOMS: atom_id res chain seq x y z
N SER A 1 -30.15 -1.05 4.38
CA SER A 1 -29.69 -0.63 3.05
C SER A 1 -30.00 -1.71 2.02
N THR A 2 -31.20 -1.68 1.43
CA THR A 2 -31.66 -2.60 0.38
C THR A 2 -31.19 -2.18 -1.02
N VAL A 3 -30.96 -0.89 -1.23
CA VAL A 3 -30.53 -0.32 -2.51
C VAL A 3 -29.11 -0.75 -2.88
N LEU A 4 -28.15 -0.64 -1.96
CA LEU A 4 -26.77 -1.08 -2.19
C LEU A 4 -26.68 -2.58 -2.50
N ARG A 5 -27.52 -3.40 -1.87
CA ARG A 5 -27.58 -4.85 -2.11
C ARG A 5 -28.05 -5.15 -3.53
N LYS A 6 -29.16 -4.51 -3.94
CA LYS A 6 -29.69 -4.68 -5.30
C LYS A 6 -28.66 -4.25 -6.35
N SER A 7 -27.95 -3.14 -6.12
CA SER A 7 -26.89 -2.69 -7.02
C SER A 7 -25.70 -3.65 -7.10
N PHE A 8 -25.33 -4.30 -5.98
CA PHE A 8 -24.27 -5.31 -5.96
C PHE A 8 -24.64 -6.57 -6.75
N ASP A 9 -25.85 -7.11 -6.52
CA ASP A 9 -26.39 -8.26 -7.24
C ASP A 9 -26.50 -7.98 -8.75
N GLU A 10 -27.01 -6.80 -9.12
CA GLU A 10 -27.10 -6.34 -10.51
C GLU A 10 -25.72 -6.19 -11.18
N ALA A 11 -24.74 -5.62 -10.47
CA ALA A 11 -23.41 -5.37 -11.02
C ALA A 11 -22.61 -6.66 -11.24
N LEU A 12 -22.77 -7.65 -10.37
CA LEU A 12 -22.00 -8.90 -10.40
C LEU A 12 -22.76 -10.07 -11.01
N GLY A 13 -24.05 -9.91 -11.33
CA GLY A 13 -24.88 -10.98 -11.89
C GLY A 13 -25.11 -12.15 -10.93
N VAL A 14 -25.13 -11.86 -9.63
CA VAL A 14 -25.30 -12.85 -8.56
C VAL A 14 -26.54 -12.52 -7.73
N THR A 15 -27.06 -13.51 -7.01
CA THR A 15 -28.06 -13.30 -5.96
C THR A 15 -27.42 -13.66 -4.63
N GLY A 16 -26.93 -12.67 -3.90
CA GLY A 16 -26.27 -12.87 -2.61
C GLY A 16 -27.24 -13.29 -1.51
N THR A 17 -26.80 -14.18 -0.61
CA THR A 17 -27.49 -14.38 0.67
C THR A 17 -26.87 -13.42 1.69
N CYS A 18 -27.66 -12.50 2.21
CA CYS A 18 -27.20 -11.53 3.20
C CYS A 18 -27.69 -11.98 4.58
N PRO A 19 -26.81 -12.47 5.47
CA PRO A 19 -27.21 -12.85 6.80
C PRO A 19 -27.87 -11.70 7.55
N GLU A 20 -28.79 -12.05 8.44
CA GLU A 20 -29.41 -11.09 9.34
C GLU A 20 -28.33 -10.35 10.14
N ASN A 21 -28.48 -9.04 10.29
CA ASN A 21 -27.55 -8.16 10.99
C ASN A 21 -26.11 -8.15 10.46
N SER A 22 -25.86 -8.59 9.22
CA SER A 22 -24.52 -8.56 8.57
C SER A 22 -23.79 -7.21 8.67
N LEU A 23 -24.53 -6.10 8.58
CA LEU A 23 -23.97 -4.75 8.73
C LEU A 23 -23.50 -4.44 10.16
N LEU A 24 -23.95 -5.24 11.14
CA LEU A 24 -23.66 -5.10 12.56
C LEU A 24 -22.62 -6.12 13.04
N TYR A 25 -22.09 -6.99 12.17
CA TYR A 25 -21.20 -8.08 12.61
C TYR A 25 -19.94 -7.60 13.34
N VAL A 26 -19.36 -6.48 12.91
CA VAL A 26 -18.23 -5.86 13.60
C VAL A 26 -18.65 -5.37 15.00
N ALA A 27 -19.81 -4.72 15.11
CA ALA A 27 -20.33 -4.23 16.38
C ALA A 27 -20.72 -5.38 17.33
N LEU A 28 -21.33 -6.45 16.81
CA LEU A 28 -21.66 -7.65 17.55
C LEU A 28 -20.39 -8.39 18.01
N GLY A 29 -19.39 -8.51 17.15
CA GLY A 29 -18.09 -9.09 17.50
C GLY A 29 -17.39 -8.28 18.60
N ALA A 30 -17.39 -6.95 18.48
CA ALA A 30 -16.87 -6.07 19.52
C ALA A 30 -17.63 -6.21 20.85
N ALA A 31 -18.95 -6.31 20.82
CA ALA A 31 -19.78 -6.54 22.01
C ALA A 31 -19.51 -7.91 22.64
N LEU A 32 -19.33 -8.96 21.83
CA LEU A 32 -18.99 -10.30 22.30
C LEU A 32 -17.58 -10.38 22.90
N TYR A 33 -16.65 -9.57 22.40
CA TYR A 33 -15.27 -9.50 22.88
C TYR A 33 -15.10 -8.52 24.05
N ALA A 34 -16.15 -7.78 24.43
CA ALA A 34 -16.05 -6.81 25.49
C ALA A 34 -15.95 -7.50 26.87
N ASP A 35 -14.90 -7.17 27.62
CA ASP A 35 -14.72 -7.67 28.99
C ASP A 35 -15.60 -6.95 30.03
N LYS A 36 -16.45 -6.00 29.59
CA LYS A 36 -17.29 -5.17 30.46
C LYS A 36 -18.69 -5.03 29.86
N GLU A 37 -19.69 -5.18 30.72
CA GLU A 37 -21.07 -4.83 30.39
C GLU A 37 -21.25 -3.31 30.34
N PHE A 38 -22.12 -2.85 29.45
CA PHE A 38 -22.48 -1.44 29.30
C PHE A 38 -23.97 -1.30 29.03
N VAL A 39 -24.54 -0.20 29.51
CA VAL A 39 -25.93 0.15 29.26
C VAL A 39 -26.00 0.99 27.99
N LEU A 40 -26.71 0.50 26.96
CA LEU A 40 -26.76 1.15 25.65
C LEU A 40 -27.31 2.57 25.69
N SER A 41 -28.28 2.87 26.57
CA SER A 41 -28.80 4.23 26.75
C SER A 41 -27.74 5.20 27.26
N ASP A 42 -26.87 4.72 28.13
CA ASP A 42 -25.82 5.54 28.74
C ASP A 42 -24.72 5.81 27.72
N VAL A 43 -24.41 4.81 26.87
CA VAL A 43 -23.49 4.99 25.72
C VAL A 43 -24.08 5.97 24.71
N ALA A 44 -25.37 5.86 24.39
CA ALA A 44 -26.03 6.77 23.46
C ALA A 44 -26.06 8.21 23.99
N ALA A 45 -26.42 8.40 25.27
CA ALA A 45 -26.37 9.70 25.92
C ALA A 45 -24.95 10.26 25.97
N ALA A 46 -23.95 9.42 26.26
CA ALA A 46 -22.55 9.82 26.23
C ALA A 46 -22.08 10.22 24.82
N LEU A 47 -22.56 9.57 23.76
CA LEU A 47 -22.27 9.93 22.37
C LEU A 47 -22.95 11.24 21.95
N ASP A 48 -24.17 11.50 22.42
CA ASP A 48 -24.87 12.77 22.18
C ASP A 48 -24.21 13.94 22.94
N GLU A 49 -23.71 13.68 24.15
CA GLU A 49 -22.91 14.63 24.94
C GLU A 49 -21.45 14.72 24.47
N TYR A 50 -21.00 13.79 23.60
CA TYR A 50 -19.69 13.81 22.96
C TYR A 50 -19.63 14.92 21.90
N ALA A 51 -19.76 16.16 22.36
CA ALA A 51 -19.34 17.33 21.63
C ALA A 51 -17.83 17.24 21.40
N ALA A 52 -17.36 17.76 20.26
CA ALA A 52 -15.99 17.73 19.74
C ALA A 52 -14.93 18.47 20.61
N THR A 53 -15.04 18.41 21.94
CA THR A 53 -14.09 18.87 22.94
C THR A 53 -13.38 17.72 23.64
N ALA A 54 -13.67 16.46 23.27
CA ALA A 54 -12.92 15.32 23.75
C ALA A 54 -11.44 15.53 23.44
N THR A 55 -10.67 15.72 24.50
CA THR A 55 -9.22 15.53 24.51
C THR A 55 -9.05 14.11 24.01
N TYR A 56 -8.69 13.94 22.73
CA TYR A 56 -8.38 12.64 22.19
C TYR A 56 -7.46 11.95 23.20
N ALA A 57 -7.73 10.68 23.52
CA ALA A 57 -6.70 9.80 24.05
C ALA A 57 -5.66 9.69 22.93
N SER A 58 -4.86 10.73 22.79
CA SER A 58 -3.74 10.79 21.88
C SER A 58 -2.77 9.81 22.48
N GLU A 59 -2.44 8.78 21.72
CA GLU A 59 -1.18 8.09 21.93
C GLU A 59 -0.08 9.15 22.08
N PRO A 60 0.90 8.92 22.96
CA PRO A 60 2.04 9.82 23.06
C PRO A 60 2.62 10.03 21.66
N PRO A 61 3.11 11.24 21.36
CA PRO A 61 3.73 11.49 20.07
C PRO A 61 4.84 10.46 19.84
N LEU A 62 4.97 9.97 18.60
CA LEU A 62 5.98 8.98 18.24
C LEU A 62 7.41 9.40 18.64
N PHE A 63 7.64 10.71 18.76
CA PHE A 63 8.86 11.31 19.27
C PHE A 63 8.51 12.41 20.29
N ALA A 64 9.17 12.41 21.45
CA ALA A 64 8.98 13.42 22.49
C ALA A 64 9.63 14.77 22.13
N ASN A 65 10.65 14.76 21.27
CA ASN A 65 11.37 15.95 20.82
C ASN A 65 12.05 15.73 19.46
N LYS A 66 12.70 16.78 18.95
CA LYS A 66 13.37 16.78 17.66
C LYS A 66 14.61 15.89 17.66
N GLU A 67 15.32 15.83 18.78
CA GLU A 67 16.52 15.00 18.94
C GLU A 67 16.19 13.51 18.80
N GLU A 68 15.09 13.05 19.41
CA GLU A 68 14.63 11.67 19.29
C GLU A 68 14.25 11.32 17.84
N TYR A 69 13.55 12.24 17.16
CA TYR A 69 13.26 12.12 15.73
C TYR A 69 14.53 12.02 14.89
N GLU A 70 15.54 12.86 15.15
CA GLU A 70 16.80 12.85 14.40
C GLU A 70 17.60 11.56 14.63
N VAL A 71 17.64 11.06 15.87
CA VAL A 71 18.27 9.76 16.19
C VAL A 71 17.55 8.62 15.48
N PHE A 72 16.21 8.59 15.53
CA PHE A 72 15.41 7.63 14.80
C PHE A 72 15.70 7.71 13.30
N HIS A 73 15.69 8.91 12.73
CA HIS A 73 15.88 9.13 11.30
C HIS A 73 17.26 8.68 10.84
N ALA A 74 18.33 9.05 11.56
CA ALA A 74 19.70 8.64 11.24
C ALA A 74 19.87 7.11 11.24
N ARG A 75 19.29 6.43 12.24
CA ARG A 75 19.29 4.95 12.32
C ARG A 75 18.53 4.29 11.16
N HIS A 76 17.40 4.85 10.74
CA HIS A 76 16.64 4.27 9.63
C HIS A 76 17.31 4.54 8.29
N MET A 77 17.89 5.73 8.11
CA MET A 77 18.58 6.10 6.87
C MET A 77 19.88 5.31 6.63
N SER A 78 20.47 4.71 7.68
CA SER A 78 21.64 3.83 7.50
C SER A 78 21.31 2.53 6.75
N HIS A 79 20.03 2.12 6.71
CA HIS A 79 19.55 0.93 6.02
C HIS A 79 18.95 1.33 4.66
N SER A 80 19.80 1.77 3.73
CA SER A 80 19.38 2.19 2.40
C SER A 80 19.94 1.29 1.30
N VAL A 81 19.17 1.12 0.22
CA VAL A 81 19.65 0.44 -0.99
C VAL A 81 20.63 1.36 -1.71
N PRO A 82 21.80 0.88 -2.17
CA PRO A 82 22.71 1.67 -2.99
C PRO A 82 22.00 2.25 -4.21
N ARG A 83 22.22 3.54 -4.47
CA ARG A 83 21.77 4.22 -5.70
C ARG A 83 22.97 4.47 -6.60
N VAL A 84 22.85 4.07 -7.86
CA VAL A 84 23.88 4.31 -8.87
C VAL A 84 23.29 5.03 -10.08
N ALA A 85 24.16 5.67 -10.86
CA ALA A 85 23.73 6.44 -12.01
C ALA A 85 23.08 5.53 -13.06
N PHE A 86 21.92 5.94 -13.58
CA PHE A 86 21.31 5.24 -14.70
C PHE A 86 22.06 5.60 -15.98
N GLY A 87 23.14 4.87 -16.25
CA GLY A 87 24.00 5.10 -17.42
C GLY A 87 23.37 4.65 -18.73
N ALA A 88 23.90 5.15 -19.85
CA ALA A 88 23.50 4.72 -21.19
C ALA A 88 23.85 3.26 -21.49
N GLN A 89 24.87 2.71 -20.81
CA GLN A 89 25.24 1.30 -20.87
C GLN A 89 25.03 0.66 -19.50
N CYS A 90 23.78 0.35 -19.19
CA CYS A 90 23.43 -0.52 -18.07
C CYS A 90 23.28 -1.96 -18.57
N GLY A 91 23.57 -2.92 -17.69
CA GLY A 91 23.24 -4.32 -17.91
C GLY A 91 21.73 -4.55 -17.96
N PRO A 92 21.29 -5.81 -18.00
CA PRO A 92 19.87 -6.13 -17.82
C PRO A 92 19.33 -5.51 -16.52
N VAL A 93 18.12 -4.98 -16.56
CA VAL A 93 17.46 -4.35 -15.40
C VAL A 93 16.16 -5.04 -15.05
N HIS A 94 15.77 -4.91 -13.79
CA HIS A 94 14.47 -5.37 -13.28
C HIS A 94 13.62 -4.16 -12.92
N ILE A 95 12.33 -4.22 -13.26
CA ILE A 95 11.37 -3.14 -12.95
C ILE A 95 10.36 -3.66 -11.92
N GLY A 96 10.24 -2.95 -10.81
CA GLY A 96 9.21 -3.17 -9.79
C GLY A 96 8.13 -2.08 -9.85
N ILE A 97 6.86 -2.47 -9.84
CA ILE A 97 5.73 -1.54 -9.82
C ILE A 97 4.83 -1.88 -8.63
N ASP A 98 4.67 -0.95 -7.69
CA ASP A 98 3.69 -1.05 -6.60
C ASP A 98 2.54 -0.07 -6.90
N SER A 99 1.38 -0.63 -7.25
CA SER A 99 0.16 0.12 -7.54
C SER A 99 -0.79 0.07 -6.34
N GLY A 100 -0.56 0.94 -5.37
CA GLY A 100 -1.41 1.09 -4.20
C GLY A 100 -2.69 1.90 -4.46
N SER A 101 -3.58 1.92 -3.45
CA SER A 101 -4.87 2.63 -3.49
C SER A 101 -4.74 4.15 -3.56
N THR A 102 -3.62 4.71 -3.10
CA THR A 102 -3.35 6.16 -3.08
C THR A 102 -2.17 6.56 -3.95
N THR A 103 -1.22 5.66 -4.18
CA THR A 103 0.08 5.99 -4.77
C THR A 103 0.55 4.89 -5.72
N VAL A 104 1.34 5.30 -6.71
CA VAL A 104 2.09 4.42 -7.59
C VAL A 104 3.57 4.62 -7.29
N LYS A 105 4.28 3.51 -7.12
CA LYS A 105 5.74 3.49 -7.05
C LYS A 105 6.29 2.64 -8.19
N LEU A 106 7.35 3.12 -8.81
CA LEU A 106 8.11 2.39 -9.82
C LEU A 106 9.57 2.45 -9.45
N VAL A 107 10.25 1.30 -9.47
CA VAL A 107 11.69 1.20 -9.25
C VAL A 107 12.33 0.44 -10.40
N VAL A 108 13.52 0.86 -10.80
CA VAL A 108 14.40 0.11 -11.70
C VAL A 108 15.66 -0.24 -10.92
N VAL A 109 16.02 -1.52 -10.92
CA VAL A 109 17.24 -2.02 -10.28
C VAL A 109 18.11 -2.79 -11.28
N ASP A 110 19.42 -2.80 -11.05
CA ASP A 110 20.36 -3.65 -11.78
C ASP A 110 20.41 -5.08 -11.19
N GLU A 111 21.24 -5.94 -11.79
CA GLU A 111 21.47 -7.31 -11.34
C GLU A 111 22.12 -7.39 -9.93
N GLN A 112 22.70 -6.31 -9.44
CA GLN A 112 23.27 -6.20 -8.10
C GLN A 112 22.26 -5.66 -7.08
N SER A 113 20.98 -5.53 -7.46
CA SER A 113 19.91 -4.96 -6.63
C SER A 113 20.14 -3.50 -6.25
N GLN A 114 20.93 -2.75 -7.03
CA GLN A 114 21.15 -1.33 -6.82
C GLN A 114 20.08 -0.53 -7.57
N ILE A 115 19.59 0.54 -6.95
CA ILE A 115 18.56 1.39 -7.54
C ILE A 115 19.19 2.28 -8.62
N LEU A 116 18.67 2.14 -9.85
CA LEU A 116 18.98 3.01 -10.99
C LEU A 116 17.98 4.16 -11.10
N TYR A 117 16.71 3.88 -10.80
CA TYR A 117 15.63 4.85 -10.94
C TYR A 117 14.51 4.57 -9.94
N THR A 118 13.89 5.63 -9.43
CA THR A 118 12.65 5.54 -8.65
C THR A 118 11.68 6.64 -9.06
N ASN A 119 10.40 6.32 -9.09
CA ASN A 119 9.31 7.27 -9.14
C ASN A 119 8.29 6.93 -8.05
N TYR A 120 7.86 7.94 -7.30
CA TYR A 120 6.80 7.85 -6.31
C TYR A 120 5.84 9.00 -6.57
N GLN A 121 4.57 8.70 -6.81
CA GLN A 121 3.58 9.73 -7.09
C GLN A 121 2.17 9.29 -6.67
N PRO A 122 1.26 10.22 -6.35
CA PRO A 122 -0.16 9.91 -6.14
C PRO A 122 -0.76 9.22 -7.37
N ASN A 123 -1.63 8.23 -7.17
CA ASN A 123 -2.26 7.51 -8.28
C ASN A 123 -3.39 8.30 -8.97
N LEU A 124 -3.93 9.32 -8.28
CA LEU A 124 -5.02 10.18 -8.74
C LEU A 124 -6.26 9.42 -9.25
N GLY A 125 -6.51 8.22 -8.72
CA GLY A 125 -7.61 7.34 -9.13
C GLY A 125 -7.39 6.61 -10.46
N ASN A 126 -6.30 6.86 -11.19
CA ASN A 126 -5.99 6.16 -12.44
C ASN A 126 -4.48 5.91 -12.60
N PRO A 127 -3.97 4.75 -12.14
CA PRO A 127 -2.53 4.48 -12.10
C PRO A 127 -1.92 4.16 -13.48
N LEU A 128 -2.68 3.62 -14.44
CA LEU A 128 -2.12 3.10 -15.69
C LEU A 128 -1.46 4.19 -16.57
N PRO A 129 -2.07 5.37 -16.81
CA PRO A 129 -1.42 6.44 -17.56
C PRO A 129 -0.12 6.90 -16.91
N LEU A 130 -0.10 6.95 -15.57
CA LEU A 130 1.05 7.37 -14.78
C LEU A 130 2.22 6.39 -14.93
N ILE A 131 1.94 5.09 -14.82
CA ILE A 131 2.94 4.04 -15.04
C ILE A 131 3.45 4.08 -16.47
N ARG A 132 2.54 4.15 -17.45
CA ARG A 132 2.89 4.24 -18.88
C ARG A 132 3.82 5.43 -19.16
N GLN A 133 3.52 6.59 -18.58
CA GLN A 133 4.33 7.79 -18.76
C GLN A 133 5.76 7.57 -18.24
N GLN A 134 5.92 6.96 -17.06
CA GLN A 134 7.25 6.70 -16.51
C GLN A 134 8.02 5.65 -17.33
N LEU A 135 7.37 4.58 -17.76
CA LEU A 135 8.00 3.57 -18.63
C LEU A 135 8.47 4.19 -19.95
N LEU A 136 7.63 4.99 -20.61
CA LEU A 136 8.02 5.67 -21.85
C LEU A 136 9.16 6.66 -21.64
N LYS A 137 9.19 7.37 -20.51
CA LYS A 137 10.31 8.25 -20.13
C LYS A 137 11.62 7.45 -20.03
N ILE A 138 11.60 6.33 -19.31
CA ILE A 138 12.77 5.44 -19.14
C ILE A 138 13.27 4.96 -20.50
N TYR A 139 12.38 4.45 -21.37
CA TYR A 139 12.77 3.99 -22.70
C TYR A 139 13.34 5.10 -23.60
N LYS A 140 12.83 6.33 -23.46
CA LYS A 140 13.34 7.49 -24.23
C LYS A 140 14.72 7.93 -23.76
N GLU A 141 14.96 7.91 -22.45
CA GLU A 141 16.23 8.31 -21.83
C GLU A 141 17.31 7.22 -21.98
N HIS A 142 16.91 5.94 -22.07
CA HIS A 142 17.80 4.79 -22.18
C HIS A 142 17.45 3.94 -23.43
N PRO A 143 17.74 4.44 -24.64
CA PRO A 143 17.51 3.67 -25.86
C PRO A 143 18.39 2.41 -25.87
N GLY A 144 17.76 1.24 -25.96
CA GLY A 144 18.45 -0.05 -25.91
C GLY A 144 18.48 -0.71 -24.52
N LEU A 145 17.78 -0.15 -23.54
CA LEU A 145 17.57 -0.77 -22.23
C LEU A 145 17.10 -2.21 -22.38
N LYS A 146 17.80 -3.14 -21.72
CA LYS A 146 17.39 -4.54 -21.64
C LYS A 146 16.63 -4.76 -20.33
N VAL A 147 15.33 -4.96 -20.43
CA VAL A 147 14.51 -5.31 -19.26
C VAL A 147 14.49 -6.84 -19.13
N ALA A 148 15.10 -7.34 -18.06
CA ALA A 148 15.16 -8.77 -17.75
C ALA A 148 13.85 -9.28 -17.13
N SER A 149 13.20 -8.47 -16.30
CA SER A 149 11.86 -8.77 -15.80
C SER A 149 11.12 -7.53 -15.32
N VAL A 150 9.79 -7.65 -15.29
CA VAL A 150 8.87 -6.70 -14.69
C VAL A 150 7.98 -7.43 -13.67
N THR A 151 7.99 -6.96 -12.44
CA THR A 151 7.14 -7.48 -11.35
C THR A 151 6.23 -6.37 -10.85
N THR A 152 4.96 -6.70 -10.65
CA THR A 152 3.99 -5.77 -10.05
C THR A 152 3.40 -6.31 -8.76
N THR A 153 3.00 -5.40 -7.87
CA THR A 153 2.35 -5.67 -6.59
C THR A 153 1.36 -4.55 -6.23
N GLY A 154 0.74 -4.63 -5.06
CA GLY A 154 -0.25 -3.69 -4.56
C GLY A 154 -1.68 -4.02 -5.02
N TYR A 155 -2.65 -3.25 -4.55
CA TYR A 155 -4.07 -3.43 -4.90
C TYR A 155 -4.34 -3.46 -6.42
N GLY A 156 -3.55 -2.73 -7.21
CA GLY A 156 -3.65 -2.69 -8.67
C GLY A 156 -2.81 -3.73 -9.41
N GLU A 157 -2.26 -4.75 -8.72
CA GLU A 157 -1.36 -5.76 -9.30
C GLU A 157 -1.88 -6.34 -10.62
N GLU A 158 -3.07 -6.97 -10.60
CA GLU A 158 -3.61 -7.66 -11.76
C GLU A 158 -3.89 -6.71 -12.92
N LEU A 159 -4.36 -5.50 -12.62
CA LEU A 159 -4.61 -4.45 -13.61
C LEU A 159 -3.31 -4.05 -14.32
N VAL A 160 -2.25 -3.78 -13.55
CA VAL A 160 -0.94 -3.38 -14.09
C VAL A 160 -0.30 -4.54 -14.87
N LYS A 161 -0.36 -5.76 -14.32
CA LYS A 161 0.18 -6.96 -14.95
C LYS A 161 -0.41 -7.17 -16.34
N ASN A 162 -1.73 -7.08 -16.44
CA ASN A 162 -2.44 -7.27 -17.70
C ASN A 162 -2.21 -6.10 -18.68
N ALA A 163 -2.18 -4.86 -18.18
CA ALA A 163 -2.00 -3.67 -19.02
C ALA A 163 -0.62 -3.61 -19.68
N PHE A 164 0.44 -4.00 -18.95
CA PHE A 164 1.83 -3.90 -19.42
C PHE A 164 2.48 -5.24 -19.72
N ARG A 165 1.74 -6.35 -19.59
CA ARG A 165 2.23 -7.72 -19.74
C ARG A 165 3.44 -7.99 -18.85
N CYS A 166 3.35 -7.59 -17.59
CA CYS A 166 4.40 -7.85 -16.61
C CYS A 166 4.60 -9.37 -16.45
N ASP A 167 5.85 -9.79 -16.28
CA ASP A 167 6.20 -11.21 -16.15
C ASP A 167 5.61 -11.82 -14.88
N PHE A 168 5.63 -11.05 -13.79
CA PHE A 168 5.22 -11.52 -12.47
C PHE A 168 4.23 -10.57 -11.80
N GLY A 169 3.35 -11.17 -11.02
CA GLY A 169 2.49 -10.49 -10.05
C GLY A 169 2.74 -11.10 -8.69
N LEU A 170 2.88 -10.27 -7.66
CA LEU A 170 3.22 -10.70 -6.30
C LEU A 170 2.28 -10.05 -5.29
N VAL A 171 1.83 -10.83 -4.31
CA VAL A 171 1.03 -10.32 -3.19
C VAL A 171 1.83 -9.28 -2.41
N GLU A 172 1.20 -8.14 -2.11
CA GLU A 172 1.83 -6.97 -1.47
C GLU A 172 2.53 -7.32 -0.16
N THR A 173 1.88 -8.07 0.71
CA THR A 173 2.47 -8.49 1.99
C THR A 173 3.73 -9.34 1.79
N VAL A 174 3.77 -10.20 0.79
CA VAL A 174 4.93 -11.02 0.45
C VAL A 174 6.06 -10.15 -0.13
N ALA A 175 5.72 -9.18 -0.98
CA ALA A 175 6.69 -8.23 -1.54
C ALA A 175 7.36 -7.41 -0.43
N HIS A 176 6.56 -6.85 0.48
CA HIS A 176 7.04 -6.07 1.63
C HIS A 176 7.87 -6.92 2.59
N PHE A 177 7.42 -8.13 2.91
CA PHE A 177 8.17 -9.07 3.74
C PHE A 177 9.51 -9.46 3.12
N THR A 178 9.53 -9.77 1.83
CA THR A 178 10.77 -10.12 1.10
C THR A 178 11.75 -8.96 1.11
N ALA A 179 11.27 -7.72 0.90
CA ALA A 179 12.10 -6.52 0.98
C ALA A 179 12.60 -6.27 2.41
N ALA A 180 11.79 -6.51 3.44
CA ALA A 180 12.21 -6.37 4.83
C ALA A 180 13.30 -7.39 5.19
N LYS A 181 13.15 -8.65 4.75
CA LYS A 181 14.16 -9.72 4.96
C LYS A 181 15.51 -9.41 4.35
N TYR A 182 15.56 -8.63 3.27
CA TYR A 182 16.82 -8.18 2.68
C TYR A 182 17.65 -7.32 3.67
N PHE A 183 17.01 -6.49 4.49
CA PHE A 183 17.69 -5.64 5.48
C PHE A 183 17.83 -6.31 6.84
N MET A 184 16.86 -7.14 7.22
CA MET A 184 16.81 -7.81 8.51
C MET A 184 16.46 -9.28 8.30
N PRO A 185 17.46 -10.18 8.19
CA PRO A 185 17.23 -11.59 7.89
C PRO A 185 16.29 -12.32 8.87
N ASP A 186 16.26 -11.85 10.11
CA ASP A 186 15.50 -12.43 11.23
C ASP A 186 14.10 -11.78 11.42
N VAL A 187 13.60 -11.00 10.44
CA VAL A 187 12.24 -10.46 10.50
C VAL A 187 11.21 -11.55 10.19
N ASP A 188 10.14 -11.60 10.98
CA ASP A 188 9.00 -12.54 10.88
C ASP A 188 7.70 -11.84 10.48
#